data_AF-A0A151F364-F1
#
_entry.id   AF-A0A151F364-F1
#
_cell.length_a   1.000
_cell.length_b   1.000
_cell.length_c   1.000
_cell.angle_alpha   90.00
_cell.angle_beta   90.00
_cell.angle_gamma   90.00
#
_symmetry.space_group_name_H-M   'P 1'
#
loop_
_entity.id
_entity.type
_entity.pdbx_description
1 polymer ?
#
loop_
_entity_poly.entity_id
_entity_poly.type
_entity_poly.pdbx_seq_one_letter_code
_entity_poly.pdbx_strand_id
1 'polypeptide(L)'
;MRIITDIFEYCSQNMPRFNTISISGYHIREAGSTAAQEVAFTLANAIAYVEAALSKGLSVDTFAPRLSFFFNAHIDLFEEIAKFRAARRLWAKIMKERFDAQNSTSMKLRFHTQTAGCSLTAQQPENNIVRTTLEALAAVLGGTQSLHTNSMDEAFALPSEKAVRIALRTQQILAHESGIANTVDPLAGSYFVEELTSTIEQQAELC
;
A
#
# COMPACT_ATOMS: atom_id res chain seq x y z
N MET A 1 -8.68 9.05 -17.89
CA MET A 1 -8.13 7.86 -18.58
C MET A 1 -7.13 8.19 -19.67
N ARG A 2 -7.48 8.90 -20.76
CA ARG A 2 -6.53 9.19 -21.88
C ARG A 2 -5.16 9.69 -21.45
N ILE A 3 -5.10 10.73 -20.61
CA ILE A 3 -3.81 11.31 -20.17
C ILE A 3 -2.93 10.28 -19.45
N ILE A 4 -3.53 9.39 -18.64
CA ILE A 4 -2.80 8.37 -17.90
C ILE A 4 -2.25 7.29 -18.85
N THR A 5 -3.02 6.88 -19.85
CA THR A 5 -2.54 5.89 -20.83
C THR A 5 -1.52 6.48 -21.81
N ASP A 6 -1.54 7.79 -22.06
CA ASP A 6 -0.46 8.53 -22.75
C ASP A 6 0.83 8.52 -21.92
N ILE A 7 0.74 8.72 -20.60
CA ILE A 7 1.90 8.62 -19.69
C ILE A 7 2.48 7.20 -19.68
N PHE A 8 1.63 6.16 -19.64
CA PHE A 8 2.09 4.77 -19.67
C PHE A 8 2.88 4.46 -20.94
N GLU A 9 2.36 4.87 -22.10
CA GLU A 9 3.02 4.69 -23.39
C GLU A 9 4.37 5.43 -23.42
N TYR A 10 4.36 6.73 -23.10
CA TYR A 10 5.57 7.53 -23.13
C TYR A 10 6.66 6.99 -22.20
N CYS A 11 6.31 6.69 -20.94
CA CYS A 11 7.28 6.22 -19.96
C CYS A 11 7.78 4.81 -20.25
N SER A 12 6.97 3.93 -20.84
CA SER A 12 7.45 2.59 -21.22
C SER A 12 8.57 2.63 -22.26
N GLN A 13 8.56 3.64 -23.14
CA GLN A 13 9.58 3.85 -24.17
C GLN A 13 10.76 4.70 -23.70
N ASN A 14 10.49 5.76 -22.92
CA ASN A 14 11.48 6.80 -22.63
C ASN A 14 11.99 6.80 -21.17
N MET A 15 11.23 6.24 -20.24
CA MET A 15 11.52 6.27 -18.80
C MET A 15 11.28 4.89 -18.14
N PRO A 16 11.95 3.83 -18.60
CA PRO A 16 11.61 2.44 -18.25
C PRO A 16 11.86 2.07 -16.78
N ARG A 17 12.38 2.99 -15.96
CA ARG A 17 12.58 2.82 -14.51
C ARG A 17 11.59 3.63 -13.66
N PHE A 18 10.79 4.50 -14.27
CA PHE A 18 9.84 5.36 -13.56
C PHE A 18 8.54 4.59 -13.26
N ASN A 19 8.03 4.70 -12.03
CA ASN A 19 6.71 4.15 -11.69
C ASN A 19 5.64 5.13 -12.19
N THR A 20 4.82 4.69 -13.14
CA THR A 20 4.00 5.61 -13.95
C THR A 20 2.71 6.06 -13.26
N ILE A 21 2.29 5.36 -12.23
CA ILE A 21 1.13 5.69 -11.39
C ILE A 21 1.29 5.07 -10.01
N SER A 22 0.73 5.75 -9.01
CA SER A 22 0.50 5.23 -7.67
C SER A 22 -1.00 5.07 -7.44
N ILE A 23 -1.52 3.85 -7.63
CA ILE A 23 -2.94 3.54 -7.52
C ILE A 23 -3.29 3.48 -6.03
N SER A 24 -4.06 4.46 -5.57
CA SER A 24 -4.06 4.83 -4.15
C SER A 24 -5.35 4.43 -3.43
N GLY A 25 -5.20 3.60 -2.40
CA GLY A 25 -6.19 3.32 -1.36
C GLY A 25 -6.09 4.25 -0.15
N TYR A 26 -4.93 4.87 0.09
CA TYR A 26 -4.70 5.72 1.26
C TYR A 26 -5.84 6.72 1.53
N HIS A 27 -6.20 7.52 0.53
CA HIS A 27 -7.24 8.55 0.64
C HIS A 27 -8.65 7.95 0.86
N ILE A 28 -8.89 6.73 0.36
CA ILE A 28 -10.17 6.02 0.53
C ILE A 28 -10.31 5.59 1.99
N ARG A 29 -9.23 5.08 2.60
CA ARG A 29 -9.18 4.70 4.02
C ARG A 29 -9.28 5.91 4.93
N GLU A 30 -8.55 6.99 4.63
CA GLU A 30 -8.64 8.27 5.37
C GLU A 30 -10.06 8.86 5.34
N ALA A 31 -10.83 8.61 4.26
CA ALA A 31 -12.23 9.02 4.14
C ALA A 31 -13.22 8.14 4.91
N GLY A 32 -12.75 7.11 5.62
CA GLY A 32 -13.55 6.26 6.51
C GLY A 32 -13.96 4.91 5.93
N SER A 33 -13.30 4.41 4.88
CA SER A 33 -13.57 3.06 4.36
C SER A 33 -13.11 1.98 5.34
N THR A 34 -13.67 0.77 5.22
CA THR A 34 -13.08 -0.43 5.83
C THR A 34 -11.80 -0.85 5.10
N ALA A 35 -11.00 -1.75 5.69
CA ALA A 35 -9.80 -2.31 5.05
C ALA A 35 -10.17 -3.08 3.77
N ALA A 36 -11.26 -3.84 3.79
CA ALA A 36 -11.78 -4.55 2.62
C ALA A 36 -12.20 -3.59 1.50
N GLN A 37 -12.91 -2.49 1.84
CA GLN A 37 -13.29 -1.46 0.87
C GLN A 37 -12.08 -0.73 0.29
N GLU A 38 -11.07 -0.42 1.10
CA GLU A 38 -9.82 0.17 0.60
C GLU A 38 -9.18 -0.72 -0.46
N VAL A 39 -9.06 -2.02 -0.19
CA VAL A 39 -8.51 -2.99 -1.16
C VAL A 39 -9.39 -3.07 -2.39
N ALA A 40 -10.69 -3.31 -2.23
CA ALA A 40 -11.63 -3.51 -3.34
C ALA A 40 -11.63 -2.31 -4.30
N PHE A 41 -11.83 -1.10 -3.78
CA PHE A 41 -11.92 0.11 -4.60
C PHE A 41 -10.58 0.46 -5.25
N THR A 42 -9.46 0.19 -4.57
CA THR A 42 -8.13 0.40 -5.16
C THR A 42 -7.85 -0.57 -6.31
N LEU A 43 -8.19 -1.85 -6.15
CA LEU A 43 -8.00 -2.84 -7.20
C LEU A 43 -9.00 -2.67 -8.35
N ALA A 44 -10.22 -2.20 -8.08
CA ALA A 44 -11.18 -1.81 -9.12
C ALA A 44 -10.64 -0.65 -9.97
N ASN A 45 -10.05 0.38 -9.35
CA ASN A 45 -9.36 1.44 -10.07
C ASN A 45 -8.17 0.90 -10.89
N ALA A 46 -7.39 -0.03 -10.34
CA ALA A 46 -6.28 -0.68 -11.04
C ALA A 46 -6.74 -1.43 -12.30
N ILE A 47 -7.82 -2.20 -12.19
CA ILE A 47 -8.47 -2.90 -13.30
C ILE A 47 -8.85 -1.88 -14.39
N ALA A 48 -9.52 -0.79 -14.03
CA ALA A 48 -9.91 0.24 -15.00
C ALA A 48 -8.71 0.89 -15.71
N TYR A 49 -7.58 1.09 -15.00
CA TYR A 49 -6.34 1.58 -15.62
C TYR A 49 -5.74 0.58 -16.61
N VAL A 50 -5.71 -0.71 -16.26
CA VAL A 50 -5.21 -1.77 -17.15
C VAL A 50 -6.10 -1.87 -18.39
N GLU A 51 -7.42 -1.92 -18.22
CA GLU A 51 -8.39 -2.01 -19.33
C GLU A 51 -8.27 -0.82 -20.30
N ALA A 52 -8.10 0.39 -19.77
CA ALA A 52 -7.91 1.57 -20.63
C ALA A 52 -6.58 1.53 -21.40
N ALA A 53 -5.51 1.02 -20.79
CA ALA A 53 -4.22 0.87 -21.45
C ALA A 53 -4.27 -0.20 -22.56
N LEU A 54 -4.91 -1.34 -22.28
CA LEU A 54 -5.18 -2.39 -23.26
C LEU A 54 -6.04 -1.87 -24.42
N SER A 55 -7.08 -1.08 -24.13
CA SER A 55 -7.95 -0.46 -25.15
C SER A 55 -7.21 0.50 -26.07
N LYS A 56 -6.07 1.05 -25.61
CA LYS A 56 -5.17 1.88 -26.41
C LYS A 56 -4.18 1.05 -27.26
N GLY A 57 -4.12 -0.26 -27.06
CA GLY A 57 -3.22 -1.18 -27.76
C GLY A 57 -1.89 -1.44 -27.04
N LEU A 58 -1.73 -1.01 -25.79
CA LEU A 58 -0.55 -1.36 -24.99
C LEU A 58 -0.66 -2.81 -24.53
N SER A 59 0.41 -3.59 -24.65
CA SER A 59 0.47 -4.93 -24.03
C SER A 59 0.60 -4.81 -22.51
N VAL A 60 -0.14 -5.63 -21.76
CA VAL A 60 -0.16 -5.61 -20.28
C VAL A 60 1.24 -5.63 -19.68
N ASP A 61 2.12 -6.48 -20.19
CA ASP A 61 3.48 -6.66 -19.67
C ASP A 61 4.44 -5.51 -20.02
N THR A 62 4.03 -4.60 -20.90
CA THR A 62 4.82 -3.41 -21.25
C THR A 62 4.73 -2.32 -20.19
N PHE A 63 3.60 -2.21 -19.49
CA PHE A 63 3.37 -1.14 -18.49
C PHE A 63 3.09 -1.66 -17.08
N ALA A 64 2.49 -2.84 -16.91
CA ALA A 64 2.15 -3.40 -15.60
C ALA A 64 3.33 -3.51 -14.61
N PRO A 65 4.56 -3.87 -15.04
CA PRO A 65 5.73 -3.88 -14.15
C PRO A 65 6.06 -2.54 -13.51
N ARG A 66 5.50 -1.43 -14.03
CA ARG A 66 5.69 -0.05 -13.54
C ARG A 66 4.51 0.50 -12.77
N LEU A 67 3.40 -0.24 -12.67
CA LEU A 67 2.33 0.09 -11.75
C LEU A 67 2.84 -0.02 -10.31
N SER A 68 2.44 0.94 -9.48
CA SER A 68 2.65 0.92 -8.04
C SER A 68 1.37 1.29 -7.33
N PHE A 69 1.29 0.96 -6.05
CA PHE A 69 0.12 1.16 -5.22
C PHE A 69 0.48 2.02 -4.00
N PHE A 70 -0.54 2.58 -3.35
CA PHE A 70 -0.36 3.35 -2.15
C PHE A 70 -1.49 3.10 -1.16
N PHE A 71 -1.16 2.54 -0.01
CA PHE A 71 -2.13 2.18 1.01
C PHE A 71 -1.89 2.92 2.33
N ASN A 72 -2.96 3.01 3.12
CA ASN A 72 -2.91 3.41 4.52
C ASN A 72 -2.37 2.28 5.39
N ALA A 73 -1.71 2.60 6.50
CA ALA A 73 -1.54 1.71 7.64
C ALA A 73 -2.30 2.30 8.84
N HIS A 74 -3.46 1.71 9.13
CA HIS A 74 -4.35 2.14 10.20
C HIS A 74 -3.95 1.54 11.56
N ILE A 75 -4.62 1.97 12.64
CA ILE A 75 -4.26 1.63 14.01
C ILE A 75 -4.41 0.14 14.37
N ASP A 76 -5.24 -0.63 13.64
CA ASP A 76 -5.38 -2.07 13.88
C ASP A 76 -4.21 -2.82 13.21
N LEU A 77 -3.24 -3.19 14.05
CA LEU A 77 -1.99 -3.83 13.61
C LEU A 77 -2.23 -5.07 12.75
N PHE A 78 -3.10 -5.99 13.16
CA PHE A 78 -3.25 -7.27 12.48
C PHE A 78 -4.16 -7.18 11.26
N GLU A 79 -5.22 -6.36 11.31
CA GLU A 79 -6.06 -6.07 10.15
C GLU A 79 -5.23 -5.52 8.99
N GLU A 80 -4.34 -4.58 9.28
CA GLU A 80 -3.53 -3.91 8.25
C GLU A 80 -2.47 -4.85 7.65
N ILE A 81 -1.82 -5.68 8.47
CA ILE A 81 -0.91 -6.73 7.98
C ILE A 81 -1.65 -7.70 7.06
N ALA A 82 -2.81 -8.18 7.49
CA ALA A 82 -3.65 -9.08 6.71
C ALA A 82 -4.13 -8.43 5.40
N LYS A 83 -4.52 -7.15 5.44
CA LYS A 83 -4.94 -6.35 4.28
C LYS A 83 -3.84 -6.30 3.22
N PHE A 84 -2.60 -6.00 3.59
CA PHE A 84 -1.50 -5.92 2.63
C PHE A 84 -1.20 -7.28 1.98
N ARG A 85 -1.30 -8.37 2.75
CA ARG A 85 -1.15 -9.74 2.23
C ARG A 85 -2.27 -10.11 1.26
N ALA A 86 -3.52 -9.81 1.62
CA ALA A 86 -4.71 -10.04 0.81
C ALA A 86 -4.63 -9.26 -0.51
N ALA A 87 -4.27 -7.98 -0.47
CA ALA A 87 -4.14 -7.13 -1.65
C ALA A 87 -3.14 -7.70 -2.67
N ARG A 88 -1.98 -8.22 -2.20
CA ARG A 88 -0.99 -8.86 -3.08
C ARG A 88 -1.54 -10.13 -3.75
N ARG A 89 -2.24 -10.98 -2.98
CA ARG A 89 -2.82 -12.23 -3.48
C ARG A 89 -3.89 -11.95 -4.53
N LEU A 90 -4.80 -11.03 -4.24
CA LEU A 90 -5.85 -10.59 -5.16
C LEU A 90 -5.27 -9.99 -6.45
N TRP A 91 -4.31 -9.08 -6.35
CA TRP A 91 -3.72 -8.47 -7.54
C TRP A 91 -3.01 -9.48 -8.44
N ALA A 92 -2.27 -10.41 -7.86
CA ALA A 92 -1.63 -11.47 -8.62
C ALA A 92 -2.65 -12.35 -9.37
N LYS A 93 -3.76 -12.71 -8.69
CA LYS A 93 -4.88 -13.46 -9.28
C LYS A 93 -5.53 -12.67 -10.42
N ILE A 94 -5.85 -11.39 -10.22
CA ILE A 94 -6.44 -10.51 -11.24
C ILE A 94 -5.55 -10.42 -12.47
N MET A 95 -4.27 -10.10 -12.30
CA MET A 95 -3.34 -9.94 -13.42
C MET A 95 -3.14 -11.23 -14.21
N LYS A 96 -3.12 -12.38 -13.52
CA LYS A 96 -2.96 -13.68 -14.16
C LYS A 96 -4.23 -14.15 -14.85
N GLU A 97 -5.38 -14.11 -14.19
CA GLU A 97 -6.61 -14.74 -14.65
C GLU A 97 -7.44 -13.83 -15.57
N ARG A 98 -7.51 -12.53 -15.27
CA ARG A 98 -8.32 -11.57 -16.05
C ARG A 98 -7.55 -10.97 -17.22
N PHE A 99 -6.27 -10.70 -17.03
CA PHE A 99 -5.45 -9.99 -18.02
C PHE A 99 -4.38 -10.84 -18.70
N ASP A 100 -4.31 -12.14 -18.37
CA ASP A 100 -3.38 -13.11 -18.96
C ASP A 100 -1.92 -12.59 -18.99
N ALA A 101 -1.50 -11.90 -17.94
CA ALA A 101 -0.14 -11.38 -17.85
C ALA A 101 0.87 -12.55 -17.83
N GLN A 102 1.89 -12.51 -18.69
CA GLN A 102 2.87 -13.59 -18.81
C GLN A 102 4.10 -13.31 -17.94
N ASN A 103 4.42 -12.04 -17.70
CA ASN A 103 5.52 -11.65 -16.85
C ASN A 103 5.12 -11.69 -15.37
N SER A 104 5.83 -12.48 -14.56
CA SER A 104 5.61 -12.56 -13.11
C SER A 104 5.76 -11.20 -12.40
N THR A 105 6.53 -10.27 -12.97
CA THR A 105 6.68 -8.90 -12.44
C THR A 105 5.41 -8.07 -12.61
N SER A 106 4.61 -8.32 -13.64
CA SER A 106 3.31 -7.68 -13.85
C SER A 106 2.28 -8.07 -12.79
N MET A 107 2.46 -9.25 -12.18
CA MET A 107 1.61 -9.75 -11.09
C MET A 107 2.04 -9.22 -9.70
N LYS A 108 3.21 -8.59 -9.58
CA LYS A 108 3.69 -8.07 -8.28
C LYS A 108 2.97 -6.77 -7.94
N LEU A 109 2.29 -6.76 -6.79
CA LEU A 109 1.82 -5.52 -6.19
C LEU A 109 2.96 -4.90 -5.36
N ARG A 110 3.54 -3.82 -5.88
CA ARG A 110 4.54 -3.00 -5.16
C ARG A 110 3.84 -1.77 -4.60
N PHE A 111 4.01 -1.49 -3.32
CA PHE A 111 3.27 -0.41 -2.67
C PHE A 111 4.12 0.48 -1.76
N HIS A 112 3.72 1.75 -1.76
CA HIS A 112 4.02 2.70 -0.70
C HIS A 112 2.98 2.56 0.41
N THR A 113 3.37 2.84 1.64
CA THR A 113 2.47 2.94 2.78
C THR A 113 2.67 4.26 3.49
N GLN A 114 1.58 4.87 3.95
CA GLN A 114 1.62 5.98 4.89
C GLN A 114 0.77 5.60 6.10
N THR A 115 1.27 5.91 7.29
CA THR A 115 0.52 5.73 8.53
C THR A 115 -0.74 6.60 8.52
N ALA A 116 -1.79 6.21 9.27
CA ALA A 116 -3.06 6.92 9.22
C ALA A 116 -2.95 8.37 9.75
N GLY A 117 -3.42 9.33 8.96
CA GLY A 117 -3.52 10.73 9.40
C GLY A 117 -4.73 10.89 10.32
N CYS A 118 -5.85 10.27 9.94
CA CYS A 118 -7.11 10.31 10.67
C CYS A 118 -7.06 9.64 12.07
N SER A 119 -6.02 8.86 12.39
CA SER A 119 -5.83 8.26 13.72
C SER A 119 -5.16 9.22 14.71
N LEU A 120 -4.56 10.32 14.23
CA LEU A 120 -3.76 11.22 15.05
C LEU A 120 -4.61 12.26 15.77
N THR A 121 -4.23 12.59 17.00
CA THR A 121 -4.98 13.52 17.85
C THR A 121 -4.23 14.83 18.06
N ALA A 122 -4.96 15.94 18.04
CA ALA A 122 -4.42 17.23 18.46
C ALA A 122 -4.12 17.23 19.97
N GLN A 123 -5.00 16.65 20.77
CA GLN A 123 -4.78 16.51 22.21
C GLN A 123 -3.68 15.49 22.48
N GLN A 124 -2.74 15.86 23.36
CA GLN A 124 -1.60 15.03 23.75
C GLN A 124 -0.84 14.47 22.53
N PRO A 125 -0.30 15.34 21.66
CA PRO A 125 0.27 14.95 20.38
C PRO A 125 1.43 13.96 20.50
N GLU A 126 2.13 13.92 21.64
CA GLU A 126 3.18 12.93 21.89
C GLU A 126 2.68 11.48 21.82
N ASN A 127 1.39 11.24 22.10
CA ASN A 127 0.78 9.91 21.94
C ASN A 127 0.77 9.46 20.47
N ASN A 128 0.80 10.39 19.51
CA ASN A 128 0.88 10.08 18.08
C ASN A 128 2.20 9.39 17.73
N ILE A 129 3.28 9.60 18.50
CA ILE A 129 4.54 8.86 18.32
C ILE A 129 4.28 7.35 18.49
N VAL A 130 3.50 6.97 19.50
CA VAL A 130 3.17 5.56 19.77
C VAL A 130 2.23 5.01 18.70
N ARG A 131 1.21 5.78 18.29
CA ARG A 131 0.27 5.39 17.20
C ARG A 131 1.03 5.11 15.90
N THR A 132 1.81 6.08 15.45
CA THR A 132 2.63 5.97 14.24
C THR A 132 3.65 4.83 14.34
N THR A 133 4.16 4.50 15.53
CA THR A 133 5.05 3.34 15.70
C THR A 133 4.33 2.02 15.43
N LEU A 134 3.10 1.84 15.92
CA LEU A 134 2.30 0.63 15.68
C LEU A 134 1.89 0.52 14.20
N GLU A 135 1.47 1.63 13.61
CA GLU A 135 1.09 1.71 12.19
C GLU A 135 2.30 1.43 11.27
N ALA A 136 3.48 1.98 11.60
CA ALA A 136 4.72 1.69 10.90
C ALA A 136 5.11 0.22 11.02
N LEU A 137 4.96 -0.37 12.20
CA LEU A 137 5.19 -1.81 12.42
C LEU A 137 4.26 -2.66 11.55
N ALA A 138 2.98 -2.29 11.45
CA ALA A 138 2.01 -2.96 10.56
C ALA A 138 2.47 -2.91 9.10
N ALA A 139 2.92 -1.74 8.64
CA ALA A 139 3.43 -1.57 7.28
C ALA A 139 4.68 -2.42 6.98
N VAL A 140 5.62 -2.49 7.92
CA VAL A 140 6.85 -3.28 7.79
C VAL A 140 6.54 -4.78 7.78
N LEU A 141 5.78 -5.27 8.77
CA LEU A 141 5.38 -6.69 8.85
C LEU A 141 4.47 -7.08 7.67
N GLY A 142 3.70 -6.14 7.16
CA GLY A 142 2.90 -6.28 5.95
C GLY A 142 3.69 -6.31 4.66
N GLY A 143 5.00 -6.02 4.68
CA GLY A 143 5.90 -6.11 3.52
C GLY A 143 5.81 -4.94 2.55
N THR A 144 5.70 -3.70 3.06
CA THR A 144 5.74 -2.48 2.23
C THR A 144 7.09 -2.25 1.55
N GLN A 145 7.11 -1.56 0.40
CA GLN A 145 8.35 -1.23 -0.33
C GLN A 145 8.88 0.17 0.00
N SER A 146 8.03 1.05 0.51
CA SER A 146 8.43 2.38 1.00
C SER A 146 7.41 2.88 2.02
N LEU A 147 7.85 3.64 3.02
CA LEU A 147 7.02 4.01 4.16
C LEU A 147 7.15 5.51 4.48
N HIS A 148 5.99 6.15 4.65
CA HIS A 148 5.85 7.47 5.26
C HIS A 148 5.31 7.29 6.68
N THR A 149 6.06 7.77 7.66
CA THR A 149 5.61 7.88 9.06
C THR A 149 5.18 9.30 9.33
N ASN A 150 3.94 9.46 9.76
CA ASN A 150 3.36 10.75 10.09
C ASN A 150 4.07 11.39 11.27
N SER A 151 3.98 12.71 11.35
CA SER A 151 4.61 13.47 12.43
C SER A 151 3.63 13.66 13.59
N MET A 152 4.17 13.76 14.81
CA MET A 152 3.33 13.85 16.01
C MET A 152 2.41 15.08 16.03
N ASP A 153 2.76 16.14 15.29
CA ASP A 153 2.08 17.44 15.19
C ASP A 153 1.14 17.56 13.96
N GLU A 154 0.92 16.48 13.21
CA GLU A 154 0.17 16.49 11.94
C GLU A 154 -1.30 16.89 12.07
N ALA A 155 -1.92 16.63 13.23
CA ALA A 155 -3.29 17.07 13.51
C ALA A 155 -3.42 18.61 13.65
N PHE A 156 -2.31 19.34 13.74
CA PHE A 156 -2.29 20.79 13.89
C PHE A 156 -1.85 21.54 12.63
N ALA A 157 -0.73 21.11 12.06
CA ALA A 157 -0.02 21.86 11.05
C ALA A 157 0.92 20.94 10.25
N LEU A 158 1.59 21.52 9.26
CA LEU A 158 2.75 20.89 8.64
C LEU A 158 3.84 20.62 9.68
N PRO A 159 4.61 19.54 9.52
CA PRO A 159 5.48 19.04 10.57
C PRO A 159 6.64 19.98 10.88
N SER A 160 6.93 20.15 12.16
CA SER A 160 8.17 20.80 12.62
C SER A 160 9.39 19.91 12.35
N GLU A 161 10.59 20.52 12.29
CA GLU A 161 11.83 19.76 12.11
C GLU A 161 12.04 18.67 13.18
N LYS A 162 11.64 18.97 14.43
CA LYS A 162 11.70 18.00 15.52
C LYS A 162 10.75 16.82 15.26
N ALA A 163 9.51 17.09 14.88
CA ALA A 163 8.50 16.06 14.70
C ALA A 163 8.82 15.15 13.50
N VAL A 164 9.24 15.73 12.36
CA VAL A 164 9.65 14.94 11.19
C VAL A 164 10.91 14.11 11.47
N ARG A 165 11.83 14.62 12.31
CA ARG A 165 13.01 13.85 12.73
C ARG A 165 12.61 12.66 13.58
N ILE A 166 11.65 12.80 14.49
CA ILE A 166 11.12 11.68 15.28
C ILE A 166 10.47 10.64 14.35
N ALA A 167 9.63 11.09 13.41
CA ALA A 167 8.99 10.20 12.43
C ALA A 167 10.02 9.38 11.63
N LEU A 168 11.12 10.00 11.19
CA LEU A 168 12.23 9.30 10.53
C LEU A 168 12.93 8.31 11.47
N ARG A 169 13.18 8.70 12.74
CA ARG A 169 13.81 7.83 13.73
C ARG A 169 12.95 6.61 14.05
N THR A 170 11.63 6.72 14.04
CA THR A 170 10.71 5.57 14.17
C THR A 170 11.01 4.49 13.13
N GLN A 171 11.15 4.87 11.85
CA GLN A 171 11.50 3.90 10.79
C GLN A 171 12.90 3.31 11.00
N GLN A 172 13.88 4.12 11.41
CA GLN A 172 15.25 3.67 11.62
C GLN A 172 15.39 2.68 12.78
N ILE A 173 14.68 2.91 13.88
CA ILE A 173 14.64 1.98 15.03
C ILE A 173 14.01 0.65 14.59
N LEU A 174 12.88 0.70 13.88
CA LEU A 174 12.26 -0.51 13.33
C LEU A 174 13.22 -1.26 12.39
N ALA A 175 13.92 -0.55 11.50
CA ALA A 175 14.82 -1.17 10.52
C ALA A 175 16.11 -1.72 11.12
N HIS A 176 16.69 -1.06 12.13
CA HIS A 176 18.07 -1.32 12.56
C HIS A 176 18.20 -1.87 13.98
N GLU A 177 17.18 -1.72 14.83
CA GLU A 177 17.27 -2.11 16.25
C GLU A 177 16.27 -3.22 16.62
N SER A 178 15.09 -3.24 16.00
CA SER A 178 14.00 -4.15 16.43
C SER A 178 14.17 -5.62 16.01
N GLY A 179 15.01 -5.90 15.00
CA GLY A 179 15.20 -7.23 14.44
C GLY A 179 14.07 -7.72 13.51
N ILE A 180 12.97 -6.98 13.35
CA ILE A 180 11.83 -7.40 12.50
C ILE A 180 12.18 -7.53 11.02
N ALA A 181 13.23 -6.85 10.56
CA ALA A 181 13.69 -6.91 9.17
C ALA A 181 14.52 -8.17 8.85
N ASN A 182 14.85 -9.00 9.85
CA ASN A 182 15.74 -10.15 9.67
C ASN A 182 15.05 -11.38 9.07
N THR A 183 13.72 -11.43 9.10
CA THR A 183 12.92 -12.57 8.60
C THR A 183 11.83 -12.07 7.66
N VAL A 184 11.71 -12.70 6.49
CA VAL A 184 10.65 -12.39 5.52
C VAL A 184 9.31 -12.97 5.99
N ASP A 185 8.25 -12.16 5.97
CA ASP A 185 6.88 -12.51 6.39
C ASP A 185 6.86 -13.31 7.72
N PRO A 186 7.36 -12.73 8.84
CA PRO A 186 7.55 -13.46 10.09
C PRO A 186 6.24 -13.93 10.74
N LEU A 187 5.09 -13.47 10.23
CA LEU A 187 3.76 -13.86 10.67
C LEU A 187 3.14 -14.96 9.80
N ALA A 188 3.84 -15.43 8.76
CA ALA A 188 3.41 -16.54 7.93
C ALA A 188 3.14 -17.80 8.78
N GLY A 189 1.99 -18.43 8.54
CA GLY A 189 1.55 -19.60 9.29
C GLY A 189 0.88 -19.31 10.64
N SER A 190 0.81 -18.04 11.07
CA SER A 190 -0.06 -17.66 12.20
C SER A 190 -1.51 -17.92 11.84
N TYR A 191 -2.19 -18.84 12.55
CA TYR A 191 -3.58 -19.20 12.28
C TYR A 191 -4.49 -17.97 12.18
N PHE A 192 -4.33 -17.03 13.11
CA PHE A 192 -5.12 -15.81 13.14
C PHE A 192 -4.86 -14.89 11.94
N VAL A 193 -3.59 -14.65 11.58
CA VAL A 193 -3.26 -13.74 10.47
C VAL A 193 -3.63 -14.36 9.12
N GLU A 194 -3.47 -15.68 8.96
CA GLU A 194 -3.86 -16.37 7.73
C GLU A 194 -5.39 -16.40 7.52
N GLU A 195 -6.15 -16.64 8.58
CA GLU A 195 -7.61 -16.55 8.56
C GLU A 195 -8.06 -15.13 8.22
N LEU A 196 -7.55 -14.13 8.94
CA LEU A 196 -7.90 -12.72 8.73
C LEU A 196 -7.54 -12.24 7.31
N THR A 197 -6.40 -12.68 6.77
CA THR A 197 -6.01 -12.39 5.37
C THR A 197 -7.04 -12.94 4.39
N SER A 198 -7.53 -14.15 4.63
CA SER A 198 -8.53 -14.79 3.76
C SER A 198 -9.91 -14.15 3.92
N THR A 199 -10.28 -13.73 5.13
CA THR A 199 -11.51 -12.98 5.37
C THR A 199 -11.51 -11.64 4.64
N ILE A 200 -10.44 -10.85 4.74
CA ILE A 200 -10.35 -9.56 4.05
C ILE A 200 -10.40 -9.73 2.53
N GLU A 201 -9.73 -10.76 2.00
CA GLU A 201 -9.81 -11.10 0.56
C GLU A 201 -11.25 -11.37 0.12
N GLN A 202 -11.97 -12.25 0.83
CA GLN A 202 -13.36 -12.59 0.52
C GLN A 202 -14.28 -11.36 0.61
N GLN A 203 -14.11 -10.53 1.63
CA GLN A 203 -14.88 -9.30 1.78
C GLN A 203 -14.60 -8.30 0.66
N ALA A 204 -13.34 -8.17 0.23
CA ALA A 204 -12.96 -7.31 -0.87
C ALA A 204 -13.52 -7.78 -2.21
N GLU A 205 -13.63 -9.09 -2.45
CA GLU A 205 -14.28 -9.66 -3.66
C GLU A 205 -15.81 -9.42 -3.68
N LEU A 206 -16.44 -9.18 -2.53
CA LEU A 206 -17.89 -8.93 -2.39
C LEU A 206 -18.29 -7.45 -2.47
N CYS A 207 -17.33 -6.52 -2.41
CA CYS A 207 -17.58 -5.07 -2.49
C CYS A 207 -17.83 -4.61 -3.92
#